data_AF-K9XV97-F1
#
_entry.id   AF-K9XV97-F1
#
_cell.length_a   1.000
_cell.length_b   1.000
_cell.length_c   1.000
_cell.angle_alpha   90.00
_cell.angle_beta   90.00
_cell.angle_gamma   90.00
#
_symmetry.space_group_name_H-M   'P 1'
#
loop_
_entity.id
_entity.type
_entity.pdbx_description
1 polymer ?
#
loop_
_entity_poly.entity_id
_entity_poly.type
_entity_poly.pdbx_seq_one_letter_code
_entity_poly.pdbx_strand_id
1 'polypeptide(L)'
;MAIVNRERVVAVLDNHGRGMKKVLIIVNAEVNEQGKTISGSPVTEKMVAALKQGIATSSQPVGIEVVAAGNLWSKSNKPVNDDSELIYCPLTIQLPEYFEFPGKKIYSACRDIVGRRRWVENNLGYKTSVGDSWLGHLWLPIVFNNQTPLYGEVIGEGAIPNSYEQPIDLSIRLRKSLYHLANQLLKSLSAPSAVYLIQFSIHNSEIIFDRLWPFPAAPALASLRNQYPDLYTCHWYCLTKQPLLELAISGEIMPI
;
A
#
# COMPACT_ATOMS: atom_id res chain seq x y z
N MET A 1 26.84 -10.83 -65.97
CA MET A 1 26.71 -12.12 -65.26
C MET A 1 27.98 -12.26 -64.43
N ALA A 2 28.04 -12.16 -63.11
CA ALA A 2 27.04 -12.30 -62.06
C ALA A 2 27.05 -11.11 -61.09
N ILE A 3 25.86 -10.81 -60.55
CA ILE A 3 25.55 -9.74 -59.61
C ILE A 3 25.72 -10.31 -58.20
N VAL A 4 26.52 -9.67 -57.37
CA VAL A 4 26.64 -9.99 -55.93
C VAL A 4 25.45 -9.36 -55.21
N ASN A 5 24.46 -10.20 -54.85
CA ASN A 5 23.36 -9.82 -53.97
C ASN A 5 23.90 -9.52 -52.57
N ARG A 6 23.91 -8.25 -52.17
CA ARG A 6 23.94 -7.84 -50.76
C ARG A 6 22.52 -7.51 -50.34
N GLU A 7 21.94 -8.43 -49.58
CA GLU A 7 20.72 -8.19 -48.81
C GLU A 7 20.94 -6.97 -47.89
N ARG A 8 20.21 -5.89 -48.17
CA ARG A 8 20.01 -4.82 -47.19
C ARG A 8 19.03 -5.35 -46.16
N VAL A 9 19.56 -5.88 -45.06
CA VAL A 9 18.82 -5.97 -43.80
C VAL A 9 18.44 -4.55 -43.42
N VAL A 10 17.19 -4.18 -43.69
CA VAL A 10 16.58 -2.98 -43.12
C VAL A 10 16.43 -3.29 -41.63
N ALA A 11 17.39 -2.82 -40.84
CA ALA A 11 17.23 -2.74 -39.41
C ALA A 11 15.99 -1.87 -39.16
N VAL A 12 14.92 -2.51 -38.68
CA VAL A 12 13.80 -1.83 -38.05
C VAL A 12 14.43 -1.01 -36.93
N LEU A 13 14.49 0.31 -37.13
CA LEU A 13 14.83 1.25 -36.08
C LEU A 13 13.70 1.15 -35.07
N ASP A 14 13.96 0.33 -34.07
CA ASP A 14 13.09 0.09 -32.95
C ASP A 14 12.91 1.43 -32.23
N ASN A 15 11.71 1.99 -32.37
CA ASN A 15 11.33 3.29 -31.86
C ASN A 15 11.14 3.19 -30.33
N HIS A 16 12.22 3.00 -29.58
CA HIS A 16 12.22 2.89 -28.11
C HIS A 16 12.23 4.28 -27.45
N GLY A 17 11.26 5.10 -27.82
CA GLY A 17 10.95 6.37 -27.15
C GLY A 17 9.69 6.27 -26.27
N ARG A 18 9.37 5.09 -25.73
CA ARG A 18 8.24 4.94 -24.81
C ARG A 18 8.73 5.27 -23.39
N GLY A 19 8.31 6.42 -22.88
CA GLY A 19 8.73 6.94 -21.56
C GLY A 19 8.72 5.86 -20.48
N MET A 20 9.89 5.64 -19.87
CA MET A 20 10.03 4.67 -18.80
C MET A 20 9.16 5.09 -17.63
N LYS A 21 8.30 4.20 -17.13
CA LYS A 21 7.52 4.48 -15.92
C LYS A 21 8.50 4.68 -14.76
N LYS A 22 8.26 5.71 -13.96
CA LYS A 22 9.06 5.99 -12.77
C LYS A 22 8.17 5.80 -11.55
N VAL A 23 8.69 5.11 -10.53
CA VAL A 23 8.02 4.92 -9.25
C VAL A 23 8.78 5.68 -8.18
N LEU A 24 8.06 6.54 -7.46
CA LEU A 24 8.58 7.27 -6.31
C LEU A 24 8.03 6.67 -5.02
N ILE A 25 8.87 5.92 -4.30
CA ILE A 25 8.56 5.37 -2.99
C ILE A 25 8.92 6.41 -1.93
N ILE A 26 7.93 6.87 -1.17
CA ILE A 26 8.14 7.92 -0.14
C ILE A 26 8.09 7.27 1.23
N VAL A 27 9.13 7.45 2.04
CA VAL A 27 9.25 6.85 3.37
C VAL A 27 9.49 7.89 4.45
N ASN A 28 9.17 7.54 5.69
CA ASN A 28 9.48 8.36 6.87
C ASN A 28 10.84 7.98 7.48
N ALA A 29 11.91 8.11 6.70
CA ALA A 29 13.28 7.81 7.13
C ALA A 29 14.27 8.64 6.30
N GLU A 30 15.46 8.92 6.84
CA GLU A 30 16.54 9.55 6.07
C GLU A 30 17.06 8.59 4.99
N VAL A 31 17.25 9.09 3.76
CA VAL A 31 17.70 8.30 2.59
C VAL A 31 18.95 8.96 2.00
N ASN A 32 19.99 8.18 1.68
CA ASN A 32 21.21 8.68 1.04
C ASN A 32 21.01 8.89 -0.45
N GLU A 33 22.01 9.50 -1.07
CA GLU A 33 22.09 9.76 -2.52
C GLU A 33 21.98 8.50 -3.38
N GLN A 34 22.14 7.30 -2.80
CA GLN A 34 22.01 6.00 -3.48
C GLN A 34 20.63 5.35 -3.27
N GLY A 35 19.67 6.06 -2.64
CA GLY A 35 18.34 5.51 -2.35
C GLY A 35 18.32 4.46 -1.24
N LYS A 36 19.41 4.31 -0.49
CA LYS A 36 19.52 3.45 0.71
C LYS A 36 19.24 4.30 1.95
N THR A 37 18.41 3.81 2.85
CA THR A 37 18.09 4.49 4.10
C THR A 37 19.36 4.67 4.95
N ILE A 38 19.71 5.91 5.32
CA ILE A 38 20.93 6.26 6.08
C ILE A 38 20.76 5.92 7.56
N SER A 39 19.56 6.16 8.08
CA SER A 39 19.18 5.99 9.49
C SER A 39 17.92 5.12 9.59
N GLY A 40 17.88 4.07 8.75
CA GLY A 40 16.66 3.32 8.43
C GLY A 40 16.17 2.47 9.58
N SER A 41 14.93 2.71 10.01
CA SER A 41 14.16 1.69 10.73
C SER A 41 14.20 0.38 9.93
N PRO A 42 14.66 -0.76 10.51
CA PRO A 42 14.70 -2.05 9.81
C PRO A 42 13.34 -2.47 9.25
N VAL A 43 12.25 -1.96 9.83
CA VAL A 43 10.90 -2.17 9.35
C VAL A 43 10.68 -1.44 8.02
N THR A 44 11.07 -0.15 7.93
CA THR A 44 10.95 0.64 6.69
C THR A 44 11.73 0.00 5.55
N GLU A 45 12.93 -0.52 5.81
CA GLU A 45 13.71 -1.23 4.80
C GLU A 45 12.99 -2.46 4.26
N LYS A 46 12.40 -3.26 5.15
CA LYS A 46 11.59 -4.43 4.75
C LYS A 46 10.37 -4.03 3.94
N MET A 47 9.67 -2.96 4.32
CA MET A 47 8.52 -2.44 3.57
C MET A 47 8.92 -2.00 2.15
N VAL A 48 10.04 -1.27 2.02
CA VAL A 48 10.56 -0.83 0.71
C VAL A 48 10.99 -2.03 -0.12
N ALA A 49 11.69 -3.00 0.47
CA ALA A 49 12.13 -4.21 -0.21
C ALA A 49 10.94 -5.03 -0.73
N ALA A 50 9.91 -5.23 0.09
CA ALA A 50 8.68 -5.92 -0.30
C ALA A 50 7.97 -5.22 -1.46
N LEU A 51 7.83 -3.89 -1.40
CA LEU A 51 7.22 -3.14 -2.50
C LEU A 51 8.07 -3.22 -3.78
N LYS A 52 9.40 -3.14 -3.68
CA LYS A 52 10.31 -3.31 -4.83
C LYS A 52 10.17 -4.69 -5.46
N GLN A 53 10.01 -5.75 -4.67
CA GLN A 53 9.73 -7.09 -5.16
C GLN A 53 8.40 -7.15 -5.92
N GLY A 54 7.34 -6.55 -5.37
CA GLY A 54 6.05 -6.44 -6.06
C GLY A 54 6.12 -5.64 -7.36
N ILE A 55 6.91 -4.57 -7.42
CA ILE A 55 7.13 -3.80 -8.67
C ILE A 55 7.88 -4.63 -9.70
N ALA A 56 8.86 -5.42 -9.27
CA ALA A 56 9.71 -6.24 -10.14
C ALA A 56 8.95 -7.38 -10.85
N THR A 57 7.71 -7.69 -10.45
CA THR A 57 6.84 -8.62 -11.20
C THR A 57 6.27 -8.02 -12.48
N SER A 58 6.45 -6.70 -12.70
CA SER A 58 6.01 -6.03 -13.92
C SER A 58 6.83 -6.47 -15.14
N SER A 59 6.16 -6.59 -16.28
CA SER A 59 6.79 -6.97 -17.57
C SER A 59 7.62 -5.85 -18.19
N GLN A 60 7.45 -4.60 -17.75
CA GLN A 60 8.22 -3.45 -18.26
C GLN A 60 9.23 -2.98 -17.21
N PRO A 61 10.47 -2.63 -17.60
CA PRO A 61 11.42 -2.00 -16.71
C PRO A 61 10.85 -0.70 -16.13
N VAL A 62 10.90 -0.57 -14.80
CA VAL A 62 10.42 0.60 -14.06
C VAL A 62 11.58 1.19 -13.28
N GLY A 63 11.82 2.50 -13.42
CA GLY A 63 12.80 3.20 -12.61
C GLY A 63 12.25 3.44 -11.20
N ILE A 64 12.93 2.95 -10.16
CA ILE A 64 12.47 3.11 -8.77
C ILE A 64 13.37 4.11 -8.03
N GLU A 65 12.78 5.20 -7.53
CA GLU A 65 13.41 6.17 -6.65
C GLU A 65 12.80 6.07 -5.25
N VAL A 66 13.64 6.06 -4.21
CA VAL A 66 13.19 6.07 -2.80
C VAL A 66 13.59 7.41 -2.19
N VAL A 67 12.65 8.11 -1.58
CA VAL A 67 12.88 9.44 -0.98
C VAL A 67 12.32 9.53 0.42
N ALA A 68 13.02 10.29 1.28
CA ALA A 68 12.52 10.68 2.58
C ALA A 68 11.38 11.71 2.42
N ALA A 69 10.30 11.58 3.20
CA ALA A 69 9.24 12.58 3.25
C ALA A 69 9.77 13.97 3.64
N GLY A 70 10.80 14.03 4.51
CA GLY A 70 11.51 15.26 4.86
C GLY A 70 12.22 15.94 3.69
N ASN A 71 12.66 15.19 2.68
CA ASN A 71 13.32 15.74 1.49
C ASN A 71 12.34 16.32 0.47
N LEU A 72 11.04 16.08 0.65
CA LEU A 72 9.99 16.73 -0.14
C LEU A 72 9.81 18.21 0.28
N TRP A 73 10.41 18.64 1.39
CA TRP A 73 10.33 20.03 1.89
C TRP A 73 11.21 21.02 1.16
N SER A 74 12.29 20.55 0.56
CA SER A 74 13.27 21.42 -0.10
C SER A 74 13.16 21.44 -1.62
N LYS A 75 12.42 20.51 -2.23
CA LYS A 75 12.29 20.42 -3.68
C LYS A 75 10.94 20.97 -4.16
N SER A 76 10.93 22.26 -4.48
CA SER A 76 9.96 22.86 -5.42
C SER A 76 10.19 22.38 -6.87
N ASN A 77 10.60 21.13 -7.05
CA ASN A 77 10.78 20.55 -8.37
C ASN A 77 9.42 20.02 -8.78
N LYS A 78 8.66 20.86 -9.50
CA LYS A 78 7.72 20.34 -10.49
C LYS A 78 8.46 19.21 -11.23
N PRO A 79 7.82 18.05 -11.47
CA PRO A 79 8.42 17.04 -12.33
C PRO A 79 8.86 17.78 -13.60
N VAL A 80 10.16 17.73 -13.88
CA VAL A 80 10.70 18.18 -15.16
C VAL A 80 9.85 17.47 -16.21
N ASN A 81 9.38 18.23 -17.21
CA ASN A 81 8.66 17.76 -18.38
C ASN A 81 9.42 16.56 -18.99
N ASP A 82 9.10 15.38 -18.51
CA ASP A 82 9.69 14.13 -18.94
C ASP A 82 8.50 13.21 -19.17
N ASP A 83 8.42 12.62 -20.36
CA ASP A 83 7.32 11.76 -20.84
C ASP A 83 7.14 10.47 -19.98
N SER A 84 7.73 10.43 -18.77
CA SER A 84 7.60 9.35 -17.80
C SER A 84 6.30 9.48 -17.00
N GLU A 85 5.47 8.44 -17.07
CA GLU A 85 4.33 8.26 -16.18
C GLU A 85 4.86 8.00 -14.76
N LEU A 86 4.82 9.03 -13.90
CA LEU A 86 5.26 8.96 -12.51
C LEU A 86 4.17 8.38 -11.62
N ILE A 87 4.48 7.28 -10.92
CA ILE A 87 3.60 6.63 -9.95
C ILE A 87 4.13 6.90 -8.54
N TYR A 88 3.28 7.47 -7.69
CA TYR A 88 3.59 7.73 -6.29
C TYR A 88 3.18 6.55 -5.42
N CYS A 89 4.13 6.03 -4.63
CA CYS A 89 3.90 4.95 -3.67
C CYS A 89 4.33 5.36 -2.27
N PRO A 90 3.57 6.24 -1.57
CA PRO A 90 3.92 6.58 -0.20
C PRO A 90 3.73 5.37 0.72
N LEU A 91 4.74 5.10 1.53
CA LEU A 91 4.71 4.12 2.63
C LEU A 91 4.72 4.83 3.99
N THR A 92 4.20 6.06 4.02
CA THR A 92 4.05 6.89 5.20
C THR A 92 2.83 7.80 5.09
N ILE A 93 2.17 8.05 6.21
CA ILE A 93 1.11 9.06 6.32
C ILE A 93 1.65 10.47 6.61
N GLN A 94 2.92 10.57 7.03
CA GLN A 94 3.59 11.82 7.38
C GLN A 94 4.12 12.52 6.14
N LEU A 95 3.22 12.87 5.23
CA LEU A 95 3.54 13.67 4.04
C LEU A 95 3.38 15.17 4.34
N PRO A 96 4.21 16.02 3.71
CA PRO A 96 4.06 17.47 3.85
C PRO A 96 2.73 17.96 3.24
N GLU A 97 2.14 18.99 3.84
CA GLU A 97 0.79 19.45 3.44
C GLU A 97 0.72 20.05 2.03
N TYR A 98 1.82 20.63 1.54
CA TYR A 98 1.92 21.21 0.19
C TYR A 98 2.32 20.17 -0.86
N PHE A 99 2.65 18.93 -0.48
CA PHE A 99 3.02 17.90 -1.44
C PHE A 99 1.79 17.45 -2.24
N GLU A 100 1.81 17.71 -3.55
CA GLU A 100 0.73 17.35 -4.47
C GLU A 100 0.99 16.01 -5.14
N PHE A 101 0.02 15.10 -5.06
CA PHE A 101 0.00 13.82 -5.76
C PHE A 101 -1.44 13.28 -5.82
N PRO A 102 -1.77 12.33 -6.70
CA PRO A 102 -3.15 11.87 -6.90
C PRO A 102 -3.85 11.37 -5.62
N GLY A 103 -3.11 10.79 -4.67
CA GLY A 103 -3.64 10.27 -3.41
C GLY A 103 -3.75 11.29 -2.27
N LYS A 104 -3.42 12.57 -2.47
CA LYS A 104 -3.33 13.58 -1.38
C LYS A 104 -4.59 13.63 -0.51
N LYS A 105 -5.77 13.59 -1.10
CA LYS A 105 -7.05 13.69 -0.39
C LYS A 105 -7.25 12.53 0.60
N ILE A 106 -7.02 11.28 0.17
CA ILE A 106 -7.21 10.12 1.04
C ILE A 106 -6.14 10.07 2.13
N TYR A 107 -4.89 10.43 1.83
CA TYR A 107 -3.82 10.53 2.84
C TYR A 107 -4.12 11.60 3.88
N SER A 108 -4.59 12.77 3.46
CA SER A 108 -4.97 13.86 4.37
C SER A 108 -6.13 13.44 5.27
N ALA A 109 -7.14 12.75 4.72
CA ALA A 109 -8.26 12.25 5.49
C ALA A 109 -7.85 11.16 6.49
N CYS A 110 -6.97 10.23 6.11
CA CYS A 110 -6.45 9.19 7.00
C CYS A 110 -5.52 9.75 8.09
N ARG A 111 -4.84 10.86 7.82
CA ARG A 111 -3.99 11.57 8.80
C ARG A 111 -4.81 12.27 9.89
N ASP A 112 -6.02 12.74 9.58
CA ASP A 112 -6.97 13.30 10.54
C ASP A 112 -7.65 12.22 11.38
N ILE A 113 -6.89 11.60 12.30
CA ILE A 113 -7.36 10.49 13.13
C ILE A 113 -8.59 10.90 13.94
N VAL A 114 -8.58 12.10 14.54
CA VAL A 114 -9.67 12.59 15.38
C VAL A 114 -10.95 12.77 14.56
N GLY A 115 -10.87 13.41 13.39
CA GLY A 115 -12.01 13.59 12.52
C GLY A 115 -12.54 12.27 11.96
N ARG A 116 -11.67 11.30 11.64
CA ARG A 116 -12.10 9.96 11.19
C ARG A 116 -12.81 9.19 12.29
N ARG A 117 -12.27 9.20 13.52
CA ARG A 117 -12.90 8.56 14.67
C ARG A 117 -14.30 9.13 14.94
N ARG A 118 -14.40 10.47 15.01
CA ARG A 118 -15.69 11.16 15.18
C ARG A 118 -16.68 10.81 14.06
N TRP A 119 -16.21 10.75 12.82
CA TRP A 119 -17.06 10.37 11.69
C TRP A 119 -17.58 8.92 11.85
N VAL A 120 -16.72 7.98 12.23
CA VAL A 120 -17.10 6.57 12.46
C VAL A 120 -18.12 6.45 13.60
N GLU A 121 -17.92 7.15 14.73
CA GLU A 121 -18.89 7.16 15.84
C GLU A 121 -20.24 7.70 15.40
N ASN A 122 -20.26 8.89 14.79
CA ASN A 122 -21.50 9.59 14.46
C ASN A 122 -22.30 8.94 13.34
N ASN A 123 -21.64 8.27 12.39
CA ASN A 123 -22.31 7.75 11.19
C ASN A 123 -22.51 6.25 11.23
N LEU A 124 -21.67 5.50 11.96
CA LEU A 124 -21.68 4.04 11.97
C LEU A 124 -21.89 3.43 13.36
N GLY A 125 -21.82 4.23 14.43
CA GLY A 125 -22.10 3.76 15.80
C GLY A 125 -21.01 2.87 16.40
N TYR A 126 -19.82 2.79 15.80
CA TYR A 126 -18.69 2.05 16.38
C TYR A 126 -18.00 2.90 17.44
N LYS A 127 -17.51 2.27 18.50
CA LYS A 127 -16.67 2.93 19.50
C LYS A 127 -15.30 3.27 18.91
N THR A 128 -14.69 4.35 19.37
CA THR A 128 -13.30 4.70 19.00
C THR A 128 -12.37 4.90 20.20
N SER A 129 -12.89 4.66 21.39
CA SER A 129 -12.16 4.69 22.65
C SER A 129 -12.78 3.73 23.67
N VAL A 130 -11.94 3.22 24.58
CA VAL A 130 -12.37 2.55 25.81
C VAL A 130 -11.50 3.06 26.95
N GLY A 131 -12.10 3.86 27.85
CA GLY A 131 -11.36 4.57 28.90
C GLY A 131 -10.25 5.44 28.29
N ASP A 132 -9.05 5.36 28.88
CA ASP A 132 -7.86 6.08 28.42
C ASP A 132 -7.03 5.32 27.37
N SER A 133 -7.49 4.16 26.90
CA SER A 133 -6.78 3.34 25.92
C SER A 133 -7.33 3.52 24.51
N TRP A 134 -6.45 3.92 23.59
CA TRP A 134 -6.79 4.35 22.23
C TRP A 134 -6.10 3.52 21.14
N LEU A 135 -5.35 2.47 21.52
CA LEU A 135 -4.42 1.79 20.63
C LEU A 135 -5.05 0.51 20.06
N GLY A 136 -5.31 0.52 18.76
CA GLY A 136 -5.61 -0.69 18.02
C GLY A 136 -4.36 -1.54 17.84
N HIS A 137 -4.47 -2.84 18.09
CA HIS A 137 -3.39 -3.83 17.95
C HIS A 137 -3.75 -4.93 16.93
N LEU A 138 -4.85 -4.73 16.20
CA LEU A 138 -5.32 -5.58 15.12
C LEU A 138 -5.47 -4.74 13.86
N TRP A 139 -5.25 -5.37 12.71
CA TRP A 139 -5.39 -4.76 11.40
C TRP A 139 -6.20 -5.66 10.47
N LEU A 140 -7.22 -5.10 9.82
CA LEU A 140 -7.89 -5.75 8.69
C LEU A 140 -7.26 -5.24 7.39
N PRO A 141 -6.58 -6.10 6.60
CA PRO A 141 -6.16 -5.77 5.26
C PRO A 141 -7.35 -5.70 4.30
N ILE A 142 -7.33 -4.69 3.44
CA ILE A 142 -8.34 -4.52 2.40
C ILE A 142 -7.61 -4.20 1.11
N VAL A 143 -7.69 -5.11 0.14
CA VAL A 143 -7.28 -4.84 -1.23
C VAL A 143 -8.48 -4.26 -1.95
N PHE A 144 -8.46 -2.95 -2.19
CA PHE A 144 -9.58 -2.24 -2.80
C PHE A 144 -9.26 -1.99 -4.27
N ASN A 145 -10.01 -2.65 -5.17
CA ASN A 145 -9.90 -2.48 -6.61
C ASN A 145 -11.29 -2.26 -7.21
N ASN A 146 -11.43 -1.28 -8.11
CA ASN A 146 -12.67 -1.02 -8.85
C ASN A 146 -13.93 -0.98 -7.96
N GLN A 147 -13.84 -0.29 -6.82
CA GLN A 147 -14.92 -0.11 -5.83
C GLN A 147 -15.39 -1.38 -5.10
N THR A 148 -14.72 -2.52 -5.30
CA THR A 148 -15.02 -3.77 -4.59
C THR A 148 -13.87 -4.12 -3.64
N PRO A 149 -14.13 -4.25 -2.33
CA PRO A 149 -13.10 -4.66 -1.37
C PRO A 149 -12.91 -6.18 -1.38
N LEU A 150 -11.66 -6.62 -1.51
CA LEU A 150 -11.22 -7.96 -1.12
C LEU A 150 -10.61 -7.86 0.27
N TYR A 151 -11.16 -8.62 1.23
CA TYR A 151 -10.71 -8.61 2.61
C TYR A 151 -9.66 -9.70 2.82
N GLY A 152 -8.50 -9.32 3.36
CA GLY A 152 -7.50 -10.28 3.80
C GLY A 152 -7.77 -10.78 5.22
N GLU A 153 -7.01 -11.79 5.63
CA GLU A 153 -7.04 -12.24 7.01
C GLU A 153 -6.50 -11.19 7.97
N VAL A 154 -7.10 -11.12 9.17
CA VAL A 154 -6.73 -10.13 10.19
C VAL A 154 -5.31 -10.37 10.66
N ILE A 155 -4.57 -9.28 10.84
CA ILE A 155 -3.21 -9.25 11.33
C ILE A 155 -3.23 -8.75 12.78
N GLY A 156 -2.50 -9.41 13.67
CA GLY A 156 -2.32 -8.98 15.06
C GLY A 156 -0.88 -8.57 15.34
N GLU A 157 -0.70 -7.72 16.36
CA GLU A 157 0.61 -7.49 16.95
C GLU A 157 1.04 -8.73 17.74
N GLY A 158 2.26 -9.19 17.50
CA GLY A 158 2.84 -10.36 18.16
C GLY A 158 3.47 -10.02 19.51
N ALA A 159 4.17 -11.00 20.10
CA ALA A 159 4.73 -10.89 21.45
C ALA A 159 5.85 -9.84 21.63
N ILE A 160 6.45 -9.37 20.54
CA ILE A 160 7.50 -8.32 20.56
C ILE A 160 7.16 -7.20 19.59
N PRO A 161 7.59 -5.95 19.85
CA PRO A 161 7.31 -4.82 18.98
C PRO A 161 7.74 -5.08 17.53
N ASN A 162 6.86 -4.73 16.58
CA ASN A 162 7.04 -4.98 15.14
C ASN A 162 7.14 -6.46 14.73
N SER A 163 6.72 -7.39 15.60
CA SER A 163 6.34 -8.74 15.20
C SER A 163 4.85 -8.76 14.90
N TYR A 164 4.45 -9.43 13.83
CA TYR A 164 3.06 -9.48 13.39
C TYR A 164 2.66 -10.91 13.08
N GLU A 165 1.42 -11.25 13.42
CA GLU A 165 0.84 -12.57 13.26
C GLU A 165 -0.38 -12.50 12.34
N GLN A 166 -0.50 -13.46 11.42
CA GLN A 166 -1.60 -13.56 10.47
C GLN A 166 -1.79 -15.05 10.11
N PRO A 167 -3.01 -15.63 10.21
CA PRO A 167 -4.27 -14.97 10.55
C PRO A 167 -4.52 -14.84 12.06
N ILE A 168 -5.30 -13.82 12.44
CA ILE A 168 -5.98 -13.75 13.74
C ILE A 168 -7.44 -14.11 13.54
N ASP A 169 -7.90 -15.16 14.24
CA ASP A 169 -9.26 -15.63 14.11
C ASP A 169 -10.27 -14.72 14.82
N LEU A 170 -11.24 -14.25 14.04
CA LEU A 170 -12.40 -13.52 14.52
C LEU A 170 -13.67 -14.33 14.32
N SER A 171 -14.61 -14.18 15.25
CA SER A 171 -15.96 -14.71 15.07
C SER A 171 -16.63 -14.15 13.81
N ILE A 172 -17.50 -14.94 13.20
CA ILE A 172 -18.23 -14.55 11.97
C ILE A 172 -18.99 -13.22 12.18
N ARG A 173 -19.55 -13.00 13.37
CA ARG A 173 -20.25 -11.76 13.72
C ARG A 173 -19.30 -10.55 13.68
N LEU A 174 -18.12 -10.68 14.28
CA LEU A 174 -17.10 -9.64 14.26
C LEU A 174 -16.60 -9.38 12.83
N ARG A 175 -16.30 -10.43 12.05
CA ARG A 175 -15.86 -10.28 10.65
C ARG A 175 -16.88 -9.51 9.81
N LYS A 176 -18.17 -9.89 9.87
CA LYS A 176 -19.26 -9.18 9.17
C LYS A 176 -19.35 -7.71 9.57
N SER A 177 -19.27 -7.43 10.86
CA SER A 177 -19.28 -6.05 11.37
C SER A 177 -18.07 -5.26 10.89
N LEU A 178 -16.88 -5.87 10.91
CA LEU A 178 -15.64 -5.23 10.47
C LEU A 178 -15.65 -4.93 8.95
N TYR A 179 -16.19 -5.84 8.14
CA TYR A 179 -16.36 -5.62 6.69
C TYR A 179 -17.38 -4.52 6.40
N HIS A 180 -18.44 -4.42 7.20
CA HIS A 180 -19.39 -3.31 7.10
C HIS A 180 -18.69 -1.97 7.39
N LEU A 181 -18.01 -1.85 8.52
CA LEU A 181 -17.21 -0.67 8.88
C LEU A 181 -16.26 -0.28 7.74
N ALA A 182 -15.52 -1.26 7.22
CA ALA A 182 -14.54 -1.06 6.16
C ALA A 182 -15.15 -0.49 4.88
N ASN A 183 -16.19 -1.14 4.39
CA ASN A 183 -16.87 -0.73 3.17
C ASN A 183 -17.46 0.69 3.30
N GLN A 184 -18.11 1.00 4.42
CA GLN A 184 -18.71 2.32 4.64
C GLN A 184 -17.65 3.41 4.75
N LEU A 185 -16.56 3.14 5.46
CA LEU A 185 -15.46 4.08 5.62
C LEU A 185 -14.80 4.40 4.27
N LEU A 186 -14.45 3.37 3.48
CA LEU A 186 -13.84 3.57 2.15
C LEU A 186 -14.78 4.31 1.18
N LYS A 187 -16.08 3.98 1.19
CA LYS A 187 -17.08 4.70 0.39
C LYS A 187 -17.19 6.17 0.77
N SER A 188 -17.23 6.48 2.06
CA SER A 188 -17.32 7.86 2.55
C SER A 188 -16.15 8.73 2.10
N LEU A 189 -14.98 8.11 1.90
CA LEU A 189 -13.76 8.77 1.49
C LEU A 189 -13.59 8.83 -0.03
N SER A 190 -14.48 8.18 -0.79
CA SER A 190 -14.30 7.93 -2.24
C SER A 190 -12.91 7.34 -2.51
N ALA A 191 -12.54 6.33 -1.71
CA ALA A 191 -11.21 5.78 -1.67
C ALA A 191 -10.75 5.30 -3.07
N PRO A 192 -9.55 5.70 -3.56
CA PRO A 192 -9.00 5.17 -4.81
C PRO A 192 -8.57 3.71 -4.66
N SER A 193 -8.31 3.02 -5.78
CA SER A 193 -7.74 1.67 -5.75
C SER A 193 -6.39 1.67 -5.04
N ALA A 194 -6.28 0.90 -3.96
CA ALA A 194 -5.06 0.71 -3.18
C ALA A 194 -5.26 -0.45 -2.21
N VAL A 195 -4.20 -0.76 -1.47
CA VAL A 195 -4.30 -1.55 -0.23
C VAL A 195 -4.48 -0.61 0.94
N TYR A 196 -5.46 -0.93 1.79
CA TYR A 196 -5.77 -0.22 3.02
C TYR A 196 -5.64 -1.16 4.22
N LEU A 197 -5.31 -0.60 5.38
CA LEU A 197 -5.40 -1.33 6.66
C LEU A 197 -6.32 -0.58 7.62
N ILE A 198 -7.36 -1.23 8.11
CA ILE A 198 -8.13 -0.71 9.26
C ILE A 198 -7.48 -1.21 10.52
N GLN A 199 -7.00 -0.29 11.35
CA GLN A 199 -6.48 -0.58 12.68
C GLN A 199 -7.61 -0.49 13.71
N PHE A 200 -7.73 -1.50 14.54
CA PHE A 200 -8.79 -1.62 15.53
C PHE A 200 -8.34 -2.46 16.73
N SER A 201 -9.16 -2.51 17.77
CA SER A 201 -9.07 -3.47 18.86
C SER A 201 -10.44 -4.10 19.13
N ILE A 202 -10.44 -5.19 19.91
CA ILE A 202 -11.68 -5.83 20.36
C ILE A 202 -11.75 -5.69 21.87
N HIS A 203 -12.87 -5.18 22.37
CA HIS A 203 -13.15 -5.10 23.80
C HIS A 203 -14.59 -5.52 24.07
N ASN A 204 -14.80 -6.45 25.00
CA ASN A 204 -16.13 -7.00 25.32
C ASN A 204 -16.92 -7.45 24.07
N SER A 205 -16.24 -8.08 23.11
CA SER A 205 -16.81 -8.51 21.82
C SER A 205 -17.30 -7.38 20.90
N GLU A 206 -16.81 -6.16 21.09
CA GLU A 206 -17.09 -5.00 20.23
C GLU A 206 -15.82 -4.51 19.54
N ILE A 207 -15.97 -4.01 18.31
CA ILE A 207 -14.89 -3.41 17.54
C ILE A 207 -14.70 -1.96 18.02
N ILE A 208 -13.47 -1.61 18.36
CA ILE A 208 -13.05 -0.23 18.62
C ILE A 208 -12.18 0.21 17.45
N PHE A 209 -12.67 1.15 16.65
CA PHE A 209 -11.93 1.70 15.52
C PHE A 209 -10.84 2.67 15.99
N ASP A 210 -9.61 2.48 15.51
CA ASP A 210 -8.49 3.39 15.78
C ASP A 210 -8.26 4.31 14.58
N ARG A 211 -7.88 3.75 13.43
CA ARG A 211 -7.49 4.52 12.24
C ARG A 211 -7.53 3.69 10.96
N LEU A 212 -7.42 4.40 9.84
CA LEU A 212 -7.29 3.82 8.50
C LEU A 212 -5.93 4.20 7.91
N TRP A 213 -5.21 3.22 7.36
CA TRP A 213 -3.97 3.42 6.62
C TRP A 213 -4.24 3.30 5.11
N PRO A 214 -3.82 4.26 4.27
CA PRO A 214 -4.01 4.24 2.81
C PRO A 214 -2.86 3.57 2.04
N PHE A 215 -2.13 2.66 2.71
CA PHE A 215 -1.02 1.88 2.16
C PHE A 215 -0.77 0.64 3.03
N PRO A 216 -0.05 -0.38 2.53
CA PRO A 216 0.40 -1.51 3.35
C PRO A 216 1.46 -1.04 4.36
N ALA A 217 1.01 -0.63 5.54
CA ALA A 217 1.90 -0.25 6.64
C ALA A 217 2.64 -1.47 7.22
N ALA A 218 3.52 -1.25 8.20
CA ALA A 218 4.35 -2.30 8.80
C ALA A 218 3.65 -3.64 9.11
N PRO A 219 2.41 -3.70 9.65
CA PRO A 219 1.70 -4.96 9.86
C PRO A 219 1.56 -5.83 8.61
N ALA A 220 1.46 -5.21 7.43
CA ALA A 220 1.36 -5.92 6.16
C ALA A 220 2.56 -6.81 5.84
N LEU A 221 3.70 -6.64 6.53
CA LEU A 221 4.85 -7.55 6.42
C LEU A 221 4.50 -8.99 6.81
N ALA A 222 3.45 -9.22 7.62
CA ALA A 222 2.98 -10.57 7.94
C ALA A 222 2.58 -11.36 6.68
N SER A 223 2.05 -10.68 5.66
CA SER A 223 1.60 -11.31 4.42
C SER A 223 2.73 -11.95 3.61
N LEU A 224 3.98 -11.49 3.78
CA LEU A 224 5.14 -12.02 3.05
C LEU A 224 5.42 -13.49 3.33
N ARG A 225 4.94 -14.03 4.45
CA ARG A 225 5.16 -15.43 4.84
C ARG A 225 4.00 -16.34 4.45
N ASN A 226 2.79 -15.80 4.50
CA ASN A 226 1.57 -16.60 4.59
C ASN A 226 0.55 -16.30 3.49
N GLN A 227 0.82 -15.37 2.58
CA GLN A 227 -0.13 -14.95 1.55
C GLN A 227 0.55 -14.75 0.19
N TYR A 228 -0.15 -15.10 -0.90
CA TYR A 228 0.26 -14.79 -2.26
C TYR A 228 -0.93 -14.29 -3.11
N PRO A 229 -0.79 -13.16 -3.84
CA PRO A 229 0.28 -12.18 -3.70
C PRO A 229 0.28 -11.53 -2.30
N ASP A 230 1.46 -11.09 -1.84
CA ASP A 230 1.57 -10.34 -0.60
C ASP A 230 0.93 -8.94 -0.75
N LEU A 231 0.66 -8.28 0.38
CA LEU A 231 -0.07 -7.01 0.39
C LEU A 231 0.69 -5.86 -0.28
N TYR A 232 2.02 -5.89 -0.38
CA TYR A 232 2.79 -4.88 -1.13
C TYR A 232 2.67 -5.10 -2.64
N THR A 233 2.72 -6.36 -3.07
CA THR A 233 2.42 -6.73 -4.46
C THR A 233 0.98 -6.37 -4.84
N CYS A 234 -0.01 -6.67 -3.99
CA CYS A 234 -1.39 -6.23 -4.20
C CYS A 234 -1.52 -4.71 -4.33
N HIS A 235 -0.79 -3.96 -3.50
CA HIS A 235 -0.81 -2.49 -3.57
C HIS A 235 -0.30 -2.01 -4.93
N TRP A 236 0.79 -2.58 -5.43
CA TRP A 236 1.30 -2.29 -6.77
C TRP A 236 0.27 -2.61 -7.87
N TYR A 237 -0.40 -3.76 -7.78
CA TYR A 237 -1.45 -4.13 -8.73
C TYR A 237 -2.62 -3.14 -8.71
N CYS A 238 -3.05 -2.69 -7.54
CA CYS A 238 -4.07 -1.64 -7.42
C CYS A 238 -3.63 -0.33 -8.08
N LEU A 239 -2.40 0.14 -7.83
CA LEU A 239 -1.90 1.39 -8.39
C LEU A 239 -1.73 1.33 -9.91
N THR A 240 -1.37 0.16 -10.44
CA THR A 240 -1.19 -0.06 -11.88
C THR A 240 -2.41 -0.62 -12.60
N LYS A 241 -3.55 -0.74 -11.89
CA LYS A 241 -4.81 -1.28 -12.41
C LYS A 241 -4.66 -2.69 -12.99
N GLN A 242 -3.75 -3.49 -12.45
CA GLN A 242 -3.62 -4.89 -12.81
C GLN A 242 -4.79 -5.70 -12.22
N PRO A 243 -5.22 -6.77 -12.90
CA PRO A 243 -6.24 -7.65 -12.36
C PRO A 243 -5.75 -8.32 -11.08
N LEU A 244 -6.64 -8.39 -10.09
CA LEU A 244 -6.45 -9.16 -8.86
C LEU A 244 -7.43 -10.33 -8.92
N LEU A 245 -6.91 -11.55 -8.94
CA LEU A 245 -7.73 -12.76 -9.08
C LEU A 245 -8.22 -13.24 -7.70
N GLU A 246 -7.32 -13.40 -6.73
CA GLU A 246 -7.66 -13.85 -5.38
C GLU A 246 -6.49 -13.58 -4.41
N LEU A 247 -6.76 -13.61 -3.09
CA LEU A 247 -5.73 -13.67 -2.05
C LEU A 247 -5.63 -15.12 -1.56
N ALA A 248 -4.56 -15.84 -1.94
CA ALA A 248 -4.33 -17.21 -1.49
C ALA A 248 -3.50 -17.21 -0.20
N ILE A 249 -3.83 -18.07 0.77
CA ILE A 249 -3.01 -18.31 1.96
C ILE A 249 -2.05 -19.45 1.66
N SER A 250 -0.75 -19.25 1.88
CA SER A 250 0.33 -20.19 1.53
C SER A 250 0.34 -21.50 2.37
N GLY A 251 -0.74 -21.82 3.07
CA GLY A 251 -0.93 -23.04 3.88
C GLY A 251 -2.04 -23.96 3.38
N GLU A 252 -2.87 -23.53 2.43
CA GLU A 252 -3.76 -24.43 1.69
C GLU A 252 -3.01 -24.90 0.44
N ILE A 253 -2.28 -26.00 0.62
CA ILE A 253 -1.81 -26.83 -0.49
C ILE A 253 -3.06 -27.19 -1.31
N MET A 254 -3.12 -26.71 -2.56
CA MET A 254 -4.04 -27.28 -3.54
C MET A 254 -3.80 -28.79 -3.61
N PRO A 255 -4.79 -29.65 -3.35
CA PRO A 255 -4.69 -31.02 -3.80
C PRO A 255 -4.69 -30.97 -5.33
N ILE A 256 -3.60 -31.47 -5.92
CA ILE A 256 -3.54 -31.83 -7.34
C ILE A 256 -4.50 -33.01 -7.56
#